data_AF-A0A950G891-F1
#
_entry.id   AF-A0A950G891-F1
#
_cell.length_a   1.000
_cell.length_b   1.000
_cell.length_c   1.000
_cell.angle_alpha   90.00
_cell.angle_beta   90.00
_cell.angle_gamma   90.00
#
_symmetry.space_group_name_H-M   'P 1'
#
loop_
_entity.id
_entity.type
_entity.pdbx_description
1 polymer ?
#
loop_
_entity_poly.entity_id
_entity_poly.type
_entity_poly.pdbx_seq_one_letter_code
_entity_poly.pdbx_strand_id
1 'polypeptide(L)'
;MKTRRRFAFPQAILAAVLVGGLPPAKGQVGNANDRPLLLPTRDVDVTYEIPQGSRTLAQRLRWIASARKLRVDPPIPDLFVIIDYDQKRMSMVRDRERTVIDMA
;
A
#
# COMPACT_ATOMS: atom_id res chain seq x y z
N MET A 1 4.90 -15.92 -44.93
CA MET A 1 3.45 -15.63 -44.93
C MET A 1 3.03 -15.34 -43.49
N LYS A 2 2.96 -14.08 -43.02
CA LYS A 2 1.79 -13.16 -43.04
C LYS A 2 0.48 -13.92 -42.75
N THR A 3 -0.23 -13.62 -41.66
CA THR A 3 -1.25 -12.56 -41.68
C THR A 3 -1.60 -12.06 -40.26
N ARG A 4 -1.44 -10.75 -40.05
CA ARG A 4 -1.89 -9.99 -38.88
C ARG A 4 -3.33 -9.53 -39.13
N ARG A 5 -4.27 -9.79 -38.21
CA ARG A 5 -5.61 -9.19 -38.27
C ARG A 5 -5.54 -7.78 -37.68
N ARG A 6 -5.80 -6.81 -38.54
CA ARG A 6 -5.86 -5.37 -38.27
C ARG A 6 -7.29 -5.07 -37.82
N PHE A 7 -7.47 -4.56 -36.61
CA PHE A 7 -8.69 -3.83 -36.27
C PHE A 7 -8.50 -2.40 -36.74
N ALA A 8 -9.25 -2.06 -37.79
CA ALA A 8 -9.35 -0.73 -38.35
C ALA A 8 -10.44 0.04 -37.60
N PHE A 9 -10.08 1.16 -36.96
CA PHE A 9 -11.02 2.23 -36.63
C PHE A 9 -10.66 3.44 -37.50
N PRO A 10 -11.57 3.91 -38.36
CA PRO A 10 -11.33 5.08 -39.19
C PRO A 10 -11.44 6.36 -38.35
N GLN A 11 -10.38 7.15 -38.43
CA GLN A 11 -10.30 8.60 -38.66
C GLN A 11 -11.63 9.37 -38.77
N ALA A 12 -11.79 10.64 -38.40
CA ALA A 12 -10.95 11.71 -37.85
C ALA A 12 -11.88 12.94 -37.71
N ILE A 13 -11.61 13.88 -36.79
CA ILE A 13 -11.73 15.37 -36.98
C ILE A 13 -10.80 16.01 -35.92
N LEU A 14 -9.60 16.51 -36.27
CA LEU A 14 -9.25 17.91 -36.63
C LEU A 14 -9.65 18.95 -35.55
N ALA A 15 -8.75 19.28 -34.62
CA ALA A 15 -7.78 20.40 -34.64
C ALA A 15 -8.28 21.70 -33.99
N ALA A 16 -7.53 22.20 -33.02
CA ALA A 16 -7.38 23.64 -32.76
C ALA A 16 -6.00 23.87 -32.13
N VAL A 17 -5.14 24.57 -32.87
CA VAL A 17 -3.85 25.09 -32.44
C VAL A 17 -4.10 26.31 -31.57
N LEU A 18 -3.46 26.37 -30.40
CA LEU A 18 -3.16 27.62 -29.71
C LEU A 18 -1.71 27.56 -29.22
N VAL A 19 -0.85 28.22 -29.97
CA VAL A 19 0.52 28.59 -29.59
C VAL A 19 0.38 29.65 -28.49
N GLY A 20 0.82 29.31 -27.28
CA GLY A 20 0.97 30.23 -26.16
C GLY A 20 2.07 29.71 -25.25
N GLY A 21 3.14 30.50 -25.08
CA GLY A 21 4.45 30.09 -24.56
C GLY A 21 4.42 29.14 -23.36
N LEU A 22 5.07 27.98 -23.52
CA LEU A 22 5.48 27.17 -22.37
C LEU A 22 6.65 27.91 -21.68
N PRO A 23 6.52 28.35 -20.42
CA PRO A 23 7.69 28.66 -19.62
C PRO A 23 8.52 27.37 -19.46
N PRO A 24 9.86 27.45 -19.41
CA PRO A 24 10.68 26.28 -19.15
C PRO A 24 10.21 25.63 -17.85
N ALA A 25 9.93 24.32 -17.90
CA ALA A 25 9.58 23.52 -16.75
C ALA A 25 10.73 23.65 -15.73
N LYS A 26 10.55 24.53 -14.74
CA LYS A 26 11.40 24.59 -13.56
C LYS A 26 11.24 23.25 -12.87
N GLY A 27 12.25 22.39 -12.96
CA GLY A 27 12.33 21.21 -12.11
C GLY A 27 12.14 21.65 -10.68
N GLN A 28 11.02 21.26 -10.07
CA GLN A 28 10.74 21.55 -8.68
C GLN A 28 11.81 20.84 -7.85
N VAL A 29 12.68 21.62 -7.25
CA VAL A 29 13.50 21.17 -6.13
C VAL A 29 12.50 20.85 -5.01
N GLY A 30 12.32 19.55 -4.72
CA GLY A 30 11.38 19.08 -3.71
C GLY A 30 11.64 19.76 -2.38
N ASN A 31 10.62 20.44 -1.84
CA ASN A 31 10.69 21.07 -0.52
C ASN A 31 10.92 19.99 0.55
N ALA A 32 11.54 20.31 1.69
CA ALA A 32 11.66 19.37 2.81
C ALA A 32 10.30 18.87 3.36
N ASN A 33 9.20 19.53 2.96
CA ASN A 33 7.81 19.13 3.20
C ASN A 33 7.29 18.03 2.25
N ASP A 34 8.07 17.63 1.25
CA ASP A 34 7.75 16.59 0.27
C ASP A 34 8.20 15.19 0.75
N ARG A 35 8.33 15.02 2.07
CA ARG A 35 8.66 13.72 2.65
C ARG A 35 7.40 12.86 2.73
N PRO A 36 7.39 11.67 2.12
CA PRO A 36 6.22 10.80 2.18
C PRO A 36 5.97 10.37 3.62
N LEU A 37 4.70 10.39 4.01
CA LEU A 37 4.27 9.85 5.30
C LEU A 37 4.48 8.34 5.30
N LEU A 38 5.28 7.85 6.25
CA LEU A 38 5.58 6.41 6.39
C LEU A 38 4.57 5.67 7.27
N LEU A 39 3.79 6.41 8.07
CA LEU A 39 2.78 5.86 8.97
C LEU A 39 1.45 6.60 8.77
N PRO A 40 0.31 5.90 8.86
CA PRO A 40 -0.99 6.57 8.81
C PRO A 40 -1.17 7.54 9.97
N THR A 41 -1.80 8.69 9.70
CA THR A 41 -2.10 9.73 10.70
C THR A 41 -3.45 9.54 11.39
N ARG A 42 -4.19 8.50 11.03
CA ARG A 42 -5.52 8.13 11.55
C ARG A 42 -5.59 6.62 11.70
N ASP A 43 -6.60 6.12 12.40
CA ASP A 43 -6.84 4.69 12.49
C ASP A 43 -7.17 4.11 11.12
N VAL A 44 -6.57 2.95 10.81
CA VAL A 44 -6.71 2.30 9.50
C VAL A 44 -6.83 0.80 9.68
N ASP A 45 -7.67 0.17 8.86
CA ASP A 45 -7.82 -1.26 8.74
C ASP A 45 -7.68 -1.66 7.27
N VAL A 46 -6.69 -2.48 6.95
CA VAL A 46 -6.37 -2.92 5.58
C VAL A 46 -6.39 -4.43 5.54
N THR A 47 -7.06 -5.01 4.55
CA THR A 47 -6.92 -6.43 4.22
C THR A 47 -6.18 -6.55 2.89
N TYR A 48 -5.06 -7.26 2.89
CA TYR A 48 -4.31 -7.62 1.70
C TYR A 48 -4.69 -9.02 1.25
N GLU A 49 -4.80 -9.18 -0.06
CA GLU A 49 -4.89 -10.49 -0.72
C GLU A 49 -3.51 -10.85 -1.28
N ILE A 50 -2.98 -11.99 -0.83
CA ILE A 50 -1.65 -12.47 -1.15
C ILE A 50 -1.81 -13.76 -1.98
N PRO A 51 -1.49 -13.74 -3.29
CA PRO A 51 -1.51 -14.95 -4.09
C PRO A 51 -0.41 -15.93 -3.63
N GLN A 52 -0.77 -17.19 -3.41
CA GLN A 52 0.13 -18.28 -3.03
C GLN A 52 -0.21 -19.54 -3.84
N GLY A 53 0.47 -19.71 -4.97
CA GLY A 53 0.18 -20.80 -5.92
C GLY A 53 -1.22 -20.65 -6.51
N SER A 54 -2.08 -21.67 -6.34
CA SER A 54 -3.49 -21.64 -6.78
C SER A 54 -4.45 -21.05 -5.76
N ARG A 55 -3.96 -20.54 -4.62
CA ARG A 55 -4.76 -20.00 -3.52
C ARG A 55 -4.49 -18.50 -3.34
N THR A 56 -5.46 -17.79 -2.78
CA THR A 56 -5.28 -16.43 -2.28
C THR A 56 -5.42 -16.46 -0.76
N LEU A 57 -4.43 -15.92 -0.05
CA LEU A 57 -4.47 -15.74 1.40
C LEU A 57 -4.85 -14.31 1.74
N ALA A 58 -5.66 -14.12 2.78
CA ALA A 58 -5.96 -12.80 3.31
C ALA A 58 -5.08 -12.50 4.53
N GLN A 59 -4.45 -11.33 4.56
CA GLN A 59 -3.73 -10.82 5.72
C GLN A 59 -4.30 -9.46 6.10
N ARG A 60 -4.68 -9.28 7.36
CA ARG A 60 -5.27 -8.02 7.84
C ARG A 60 -4.28 -7.24 8.69
N LEU A 61 -4.22 -5.93 8.49
CA LEU A 61 -3.40 -4.98 9.24
C LEU A 61 -4.31 -3.92 9.86
N ARG A 62 -4.13 -3.65 11.15
CA ARG A 62 -4.88 -2.63 11.88
C ARG A 62 -3.94 -1.67 12.59
N TRP A 63 -4.02 -0.39 12.24
CA TRP A 63 -3.25 0.68 12.83
C TRP A 63 -4.12 1.53 13.75
N ILE A 64 -3.64 1.78 14.96
CA ILE A 64 -4.23 2.74 15.90
C ILE A 64 -3.26 3.91 16.01
N ALA A 65 -3.64 5.07 15.48
CA ALA A 65 -2.77 6.23 15.37
C ALA A 65 -2.45 6.87 16.72
N SER A 66 -3.44 6.94 17.62
CA SER A 66 -3.26 7.52 18.96
C SER A 66 -2.27 6.75 19.83
N ALA A 67 -2.18 5.43 19.61
CA ALA A 67 -1.29 4.54 20.36
C ALA A 67 -0.04 4.14 19.58
N ARG A 68 0.09 4.58 18.32
CA ARG A 68 1.16 4.22 17.38
C ARG A 68 1.45 2.71 17.35
N LYS A 69 0.37 1.92 17.31
CA LYS A 69 0.41 0.45 17.32
C LYS A 69 -0.12 -0.13 16.02
N LEU A 70 0.60 -1.11 15.49
CA LEU A 70 0.17 -1.93 14.37
C LEU A 70 -0.16 -3.34 14.88
N ARG A 71 -1.33 -3.86 14.54
CA ARG A 71 -1.65 -5.28 14.65
C ARG A 71 -1.64 -5.92 13.27
N VAL A 72 -0.93 -7.04 13.14
CA VAL A 72 -0.87 -7.86 11.94
C VAL A 72 -1.55 -9.19 12.26
N ASP A 73 -2.62 -9.50 11.53
CA ASP A 73 -3.34 -10.76 11.58
C ASP A 73 -2.97 -11.57 10.32
N PRO A 74 -1.95 -12.45 10.40
CA PRO A 74 -1.59 -13.34 9.30
C PRO A 74 -2.70 -14.36 9.02
N PRO A 75 -2.63 -15.10 7.89
CA PRO A 75 -3.56 -16.17 7.55
C PRO A 75 -3.33 -17.43 8.41
N ILE A 76 -3.10 -17.26 9.71
CA ILE A 76 -2.90 -18.30 10.71
C ILE A 76 -3.94 -18.04 11.81
N PRO A 77 -4.88 -18.98 12.06
CA PRO A 77 -5.88 -18.82 13.11
C PRO A 77 -5.24 -18.57 14.47
N ASP A 78 -5.90 -17.77 15.29
CA ASP A 78 -5.55 -17.49 16.69
C ASP A 78 -4.15 -16.88 16.90
N LEU A 79 -3.47 -16.44 15.84
CA LEU A 79 -2.15 -15.82 15.91
C LEU A 79 -2.22 -14.40 15.35
N PHE A 80 -1.69 -13.43 16.09
CA PHE A 80 -1.46 -12.08 15.59
C PHE A 80 -0.22 -11.46 16.21
N VAL A 81 0.33 -10.45 15.55
CA VAL A 81 1.50 -9.71 16.02
C VAL A 81 1.09 -8.29 16.33
N ILE A 82 1.55 -7.76 17.47
CA ILE A 82 1.46 -6.33 17.81
C ILE A 82 2.86 -5.73 17.69
N ILE A 83 2.97 -4.62 16.95
CA ILE A 83 4.16 -3.79 16.86
C ILE A 83 3.84 -2.44 17.51
N ASP A 84 4.53 -2.14 18.61
CA ASP A 84 4.49 -0.85 19.28
C ASP A 84 5.66 0.00 18.77
N TYR A 85 5.35 1.03 17.98
CA TYR A 85 6.37 1.88 17.36
C TYR A 85 7.04 2.83 18.36
N ASP A 86 6.36 3.18 19.45
CA ASP A 86 6.91 4.10 20.45
C ASP A 86 7.87 3.36 21.37
N GLN A 87 7.50 2.16 21.81
CA GLN A 87 8.34 1.30 22.64
C GLN A 87 9.36 0.49 21.84
N LYS A 88 9.26 0.49 20.51
CA LYS A 88 10.07 -0.37 19.61
C LYS A 88 9.99 -1.84 19.99
N ARG A 89 8.78 -2.30 20.35
CA ARG A 89 8.53 -3.67 20.79
C ARG A 89 7.66 -4.39 19.78
N MET A 90 7.95 -5.67 19.61
CA MET A 90 7.11 -6.57 18.85
C MET A 90 6.70 -7.73 19.76
N SER A 91 5.41 -8.06 19.77
CA SER A 91 4.88 -9.17 20.57
C SER A 91 3.99 -10.04 19.68
N MET A 92 4.25 -11.33 19.68
CA MET A 92 3.38 -12.34 19.09
C MET A 92 2.36 -12.78 20.12
N VAL A 93 1.09 -12.79 19.75
CA VAL A 93 -0.01 -13.25 20.58
C VAL A 93 -0.58 -14.53 19.97
N ARG A 94 -0.66 -15.58 20.78
CA ARG A 94 -1.36 -16.84 20.48
C ARG A 94 -2.60 -16.88 21.36
N ASP A 95 -3.73 -16.44 20.82
CA ASP A 95 -4.96 -16.21 21.56
C ASP A 95 -5.52 -17.50 22.17
N ARG A 96 -5.50 -18.59 21.38
CA ARG A 96 -5.91 -19.94 21.82
C ARG A 96 -5.15 -20.44 23.05
N GLU A 97 -3.86 -20.12 23.11
CA GLU A 97 -2.96 -20.51 24.19
C GLU A 97 -2.87 -19.45 25.30
N ARG A 98 -3.57 -18.31 25.14
CA ARG A 98 -3.48 -17.14 26.01
C ARG A 98 -2.03 -16.73 26.32
N THR A 99 -1.18 -16.85 25.30
CA THR A 99 0.27 -16.65 25.44
C THR A 99 0.70 -15.44 24.64
N VAL A 100 1.56 -14.61 25.24
CA VAL A 100 2.22 -13.48 24.59
C VAL A 100 3.73 -13.71 24.64
N ILE A 101 4.38 -13.64 23.49
CA ILE A 101 5.82 -13.83 23.33
C ILE A 101 6.39 -12.51 22.82
N ASP A 102 7.25 -11.89 23.61
CA ASP A 102 8.01 -10.73 23.17
C ASP A 102 9.12 -11.15 22.21
N MET A 103 9.20 -10.47 21.07
CA MET A 103 10.21 -10.67 20.05
C MET A 103 11.26 -9.57 20.23
N ALA A 104 12.42 -9.95 20.79
CA ALA A 104 13.56 -9.07 21.08
C ALA A 104 14.29 -8.59 19.81
#